data_AF-A0A1G9LX51-F1
#
_entry.id   AF-A0A1G9LX51-F1
#
_cell.length_a   1.000
_cell.length_b   1.000
_cell.length_c   1.000
_cell.angle_alpha   90.00
_cell.angle_beta   90.00
_cell.angle_gamma   90.00
#
_symmetry.space_group_name_H-M   'P 1'
#
loop_
_entity.id
_entity.type
_entity.pdbx_description
1 polymer ?
#
loop_
_entity_poly.entity_id
_entity_poly.type
_entity_poly.pdbx_seq_one_letter_code
_entity_poly.pdbx_strand_id
1 'polypeptide(L)'
;MPDDVWNHIEKLYQAGQYRKVHPYIKKVIEKNEIACLKEYMEKRQISRESKKHMITTHKKLLYLDEEFLSNFGIVLVDEDIILKSFLPSHISVPLSKLEKLAKVSTNVSLIKKIETLVKRTRSKTMFTLNGFDLDEEEGAGTSMSVDVPAFCLAEHFYYRDKSKEENLKEDQVAFINPVSLKKNTKYIIVSATADEEIYQYVFGDRVKFYECRKAKYKGVLNQ
;
A
#
# COMPACT_ATOMS: atom_id res chain seq x y z
N MET A 1 6.31 -7.70 22.69
CA MET A 1 5.55 -8.65 21.85
C MET A 1 6.53 -9.73 21.39
N PRO A 2 6.14 -11.02 21.35
CA PRO A 2 7.02 -12.10 20.91
C PRO A 2 7.50 -11.94 19.46
N ASP A 3 8.76 -12.30 19.19
CA ASP A 3 9.41 -12.12 17.88
C ASP A 3 8.77 -12.97 16.78
N ASP A 4 8.33 -14.18 17.10
CA ASP A 4 7.65 -15.08 16.17
C ASP A 4 6.34 -14.48 15.65
N VAL A 5 5.56 -13.87 16.55
CA VAL A 5 4.30 -13.19 16.22
C VAL A 5 4.58 -11.95 15.37
N TRP A 6 5.58 -11.15 15.74
CA TRP A 6 5.97 -9.97 14.97
C TRP A 6 6.43 -10.33 13.55
N ASN A 7 7.33 -11.31 13.44
CA ASN A 7 7.88 -11.77 12.17
C ASN A 7 6.78 -12.32 11.24
N HIS A 8 5.75 -12.97 11.79
CA HIS A 8 4.62 -13.40 10.99
C HIS A 8 3.77 -12.23 10.49
N ILE A 9 3.47 -11.25 11.35
CA ILE A 9 2.75 -10.03 10.97
C ILE A 9 3.50 -9.26 9.89
N GLU A 10 4.82 -9.13 10.03
CA GLU A 10 5.66 -8.45 9.05
C GLU A 10 5.65 -9.18 7.69
N LYS A 11 5.71 -10.52 7.68
CA LYS A 11 5.57 -11.31 6.44
C LYS A 11 4.23 -11.06 5.75
N LEU A 12 3.14 -10.98 6.51
CA LEU A 12 1.82 -10.66 5.94
C LEU A 12 1.82 -9.27 5.31
N TYR A 13 2.42 -8.27 5.96
CA TYR A 13 2.55 -6.92 5.39
C TYR A 13 3.41 -6.90 4.13
N GLN A 14 4.57 -7.58 4.13
CA GLN A 14 5.46 -7.66 2.96
C GLN A 14 4.82 -8.37 1.76
N ALA A 15 3.90 -9.29 2.01
CA ALA A 15 3.14 -10.00 0.98
C ALA A 15 1.86 -9.26 0.53
N GLY A 16 1.60 -8.06 1.04
CA GLY A 16 0.37 -7.30 0.74
C GLY A 16 -0.89 -7.87 1.40
N GLN A 17 -0.76 -8.84 2.30
CA GLN A 17 -1.87 -9.56 2.94
C GLN A 17 -2.38 -8.83 4.19
N TYR A 18 -2.60 -7.52 4.11
CA TYR A 18 -3.00 -6.65 5.23
C TYR A 18 -4.26 -7.15 5.95
N ARG A 19 -5.24 -7.68 5.20
CA ARG A 19 -6.51 -8.20 5.73
C ARG A 19 -6.35 -9.48 6.55
N LYS A 20 -5.30 -10.28 6.32
CA LYS A 20 -5.01 -11.52 7.07
C LYS A 20 -4.36 -11.26 8.45
N VAL A 21 -3.86 -10.05 8.69
CA VAL A 21 -3.18 -9.68 9.94
C VAL A 21 -4.12 -9.72 11.14
N HIS A 22 -5.31 -9.12 11.05
CA HIS A 22 -6.25 -9.10 12.20
C HIS A 22 -6.83 -10.48 12.53
N PRO A 23 -7.26 -11.31 11.56
CA PRO A 23 -7.60 -12.71 11.82
C PRO A 23 -6.47 -13.49 12.49
N TYR A 24 -5.22 -13.26 12.09
CA TYR A 24 -4.06 -13.88 12.73
C TYR A 24 -3.89 -13.41 14.18
N ILE A 25 -3.94 -12.10 14.45
CA ILE A 25 -3.83 -11.54 15.81
C ILE A 25 -4.92 -12.11 16.72
N LYS A 26 -6.18 -12.22 16.25
CA LYS A 26 -7.27 -12.85 17.03
C LYS A 26 -6.93 -14.28 17.43
N LYS A 27 -6.48 -15.11 16.48
CA LYS A 27 -6.05 -16.49 16.74
C LYS A 27 -4.88 -16.58 17.72
N VAL A 28 -3.95 -15.62 17.66
CA VAL A 28 -2.82 -15.56 18.60
C VAL A 28 -3.30 -15.21 20.01
N ILE A 29 -4.20 -14.23 20.16
CA ILE A 29 -4.78 -13.84 21.45
C ILE A 29 -5.58 -14.97 22.09
N GLU A 30 -6.32 -15.76 21.29
CA GLU A 30 -7.07 -16.94 21.76
C GLU A 30 -6.15 -18.04 22.32
N LYS A 31 -4.93 -18.17 21.78
CA LYS A 31 -3.97 -19.20 22.18
C LYS A 31 -2.99 -18.73 23.26
N ASN A 32 -2.61 -17.47 23.23
CA ASN A 32 -1.59 -16.85 24.06
C ASN A 32 -2.11 -15.52 24.61
N GLU A 33 -2.03 -15.33 25.93
CA GLU A 33 -2.41 -14.05 26.53
C GLU A 33 -1.32 -12.99 26.32
N ILE A 34 -1.37 -12.30 25.18
CA ILE A 34 -0.46 -11.20 24.85
C ILE A 34 -1.18 -9.87 25.10
N ALA A 35 -0.93 -9.26 26.27
CA ALA A 35 -1.61 -8.04 26.73
C ALA A 35 -1.58 -6.90 25.71
N CYS A 36 -0.42 -6.62 25.09
CA CYS A 36 -0.30 -5.53 24.11
C CYS A 36 -1.15 -5.75 22.85
N LEU A 37 -1.40 -7.00 22.44
CA LEU A 37 -2.25 -7.31 21.30
C LEU A 37 -3.73 -7.20 21.65
N LYS A 38 -4.12 -7.59 22.88
CA LYS A 38 -5.48 -7.35 23.40
C LYS A 38 -5.80 -5.86 23.43
N GLU A 39 -4.92 -5.07 24.04
CA GLU A 39 -5.07 -3.60 24.10
C GLU A 39 -5.16 -2.97 22.70
N TYR A 40 -4.34 -3.44 21.75
CA TYR A 40 -4.42 -3.00 20.35
C TYR A 40 -5.79 -3.30 19.72
N MET A 41 -6.33 -4.52 19.92
CA MET A 41 -7.63 -4.92 19.37
C MET A 41 -8.79 -4.16 19.99
N GLU A 42 -8.75 -3.90 21.30
CA GLU A 42 -9.73 -3.08 22.01
C GLU A 42 -9.73 -1.63 21.53
N LYS A 43 -8.56 -0.98 21.50
CA LYS A 43 -8.41 0.38 20.97
C LYS A 43 -8.91 0.49 19.53
N ARG A 44 -8.62 -0.52 18.71
CA ARG A 44 -9.12 -0.58 17.33
C ARG A 44 -10.64 -0.69 17.28
N GLN A 45 -11.26 -1.51 18.13
CA GLN A 45 -12.71 -1.66 18.17
C GLN A 45 -13.40 -0.36 18.58
N ILE A 46 -12.90 0.30 19.63
CA ILE A 46 -13.38 1.64 20.05
C ILE A 46 -13.27 2.63 18.88
N SER A 47 -12.16 2.59 18.13
CA SER A 47 -11.97 3.45 16.97
C SER A 47 -12.97 3.14 15.84
N ARG A 48 -13.40 1.88 15.64
CA ARG A 48 -14.39 1.52 14.61
C ARG A 48 -15.77 2.05 14.92
N GLU A 49 -16.14 2.04 16.19
CA GLU A 49 -17.47 2.46 16.65
C GLU A 49 -17.59 3.99 16.76
N SER A 50 -16.46 4.69 16.73
CA SER A 50 -16.41 6.15 16.78
C SER A 50 -16.90 6.78 15.48
N LYS A 51 -17.96 7.60 15.57
CA LYS A 51 -18.43 8.47 14.47
C LYS A 51 -17.69 9.80 14.35
N LYS A 52 -16.59 9.96 15.09
CA LYS A 52 -15.79 11.20 15.11
C LYS A 52 -14.92 11.31 13.85
N HIS A 53 -14.10 12.34 13.77
CA HIS A 53 -13.12 12.49 12.70
C HIS A 53 -11.87 11.64 12.98
N MET A 54 -11.25 11.11 11.93
CA MET A 54 -9.94 10.47 12.02
C MET A 54 -8.87 11.47 11.61
N ILE A 55 -7.81 11.62 12.40
CA ILE A 55 -6.61 12.39 12.04
C ILE A 55 -5.48 11.40 11.85
N THR A 56 -4.76 11.48 10.72
CA THR A 56 -3.66 10.56 10.43
C THR A 56 -2.59 11.19 9.55
N THR A 57 -1.34 10.81 9.76
CA THR A 57 -0.20 11.04 8.85
C THR A 57 0.20 9.76 8.11
N HIS A 58 -0.52 8.66 8.33
CA HIS A 58 0.00 7.34 8.07
C HIS A 58 -0.37 6.83 6.67
N LYS A 59 0.65 6.39 5.91
CA LYS A 59 0.48 5.64 4.63
C LYS A 59 -0.49 4.45 4.70
N LYS A 60 -0.75 3.91 5.91
CA LYS A 60 -1.70 2.81 6.13
C LYS A 60 -3.12 3.18 5.75
N LEU A 61 -3.46 4.47 5.70
CA LEU A 61 -4.76 4.96 5.25
C LEU A 61 -5.17 4.34 3.90
N LEU A 62 -4.22 4.19 2.98
CA LEU A 62 -4.46 3.68 1.62
C LEU A 62 -4.86 2.21 1.58
N TYR A 63 -4.58 1.46 2.64
CA TYR A 63 -4.87 0.04 2.77
C TYR A 63 -6.08 -0.24 3.66
N LEU A 64 -6.70 0.80 4.24
CA LEU A 64 -7.92 0.64 5.01
C LEU A 64 -9.10 0.37 4.08
N ASP A 65 -9.99 -0.51 4.53
CA ASP A 65 -11.22 -0.82 3.82
C ASP A 65 -12.21 0.35 3.88
N GLU A 66 -13.04 0.47 2.84
CA GLU A 66 -13.99 1.57 2.71
C GLU A 66 -15.08 1.52 3.79
N GLU A 67 -15.48 0.33 4.22
CA GLU A 67 -16.42 0.12 5.32
C GLU A 67 -15.89 0.73 6.62
N PHE A 68 -14.64 0.45 6.98
CA PHE A 68 -13.97 1.05 8.14
C PHE A 68 -13.92 2.58 8.02
N LEU A 69 -13.53 3.11 6.87
CA LEU A 69 -13.42 4.54 6.65
C LEU A 69 -14.79 5.25 6.68
N SER A 70 -15.86 4.55 6.26
CA SER A 70 -17.23 5.08 6.26
C SER A 70 -17.77 5.37 7.66
N ASN A 71 -17.18 4.77 8.70
CA ASN A 71 -17.56 5.06 10.09
C ASN A 71 -17.16 6.46 10.54
N PHE A 72 -16.19 7.10 9.87
CA PHE A 72 -15.71 8.43 10.23
C PHE A 72 -16.40 9.50 9.38
N GLY A 73 -16.78 10.62 10.00
CA GLY A 73 -17.39 11.72 9.26
C GLY A 73 -16.43 12.42 8.30
N ILE A 74 -15.15 12.57 8.71
CA ILE A 74 -14.07 13.16 7.89
C ILE A 74 -12.77 12.43 8.24
N VAL A 75 -11.95 12.16 7.22
CA VAL A 75 -10.56 11.74 7.37
C VAL A 75 -9.64 12.93 7.11
N LEU A 76 -9.00 13.43 8.16
CA LEU A 76 -7.98 14.46 8.12
C LEU A 76 -6.62 13.79 7.91
N VAL A 77 -5.99 14.10 6.78
CA VAL A 77 -4.62 13.67 6.48
C VAL A 77 -3.71 14.84 6.77
N ASP A 78 -2.91 14.73 7.82
CA ASP A 78 -1.83 15.66 8.11
C ASP A 78 -0.61 15.19 7.31
N GLU A 79 -0.04 16.07 6.47
CA GLU A 79 1.03 15.83 5.48
C GLU A 79 0.62 15.50 4.03
N ASP A 80 1.57 15.68 3.11
CA ASP A 80 1.44 15.36 1.69
C ASP A 80 1.46 13.85 1.44
N ILE A 81 0.28 13.29 1.19
CA ILE A 81 0.13 11.85 0.93
C ILE A 81 0.67 11.43 -0.44
N ILE A 82 0.69 12.32 -1.43
CA ILE A 82 1.18 11.97 -2.78
C ILE A 82 2.70 11.78 -2.72
N LEU A 83 3.41 12.79 -2.22
CA LEU A 83 4.87 12.78 -2.16
C LEU A 83 5.40 11.74 -1.17
N LYS A 84 4.75 11.59 -0.01
CA LYS A 84 5.24 10.68 1.04
C LYS A 84 4.74 9.24 0.93
N SER A 85 3.60 9.01 0.27
CA SER A 85 3.00 7.68 0.19
C SER A 85 2.85 7.14 -1.23
N PHE A 86 2.40 7.94 -2.20
CA PHE A 86 2.13 7.43 -3.56
C PHE A 86 3.43 7.25 -4.35
N LEU A 87 4.28 8.28 -4.45
CA LEU A 87 5.53 8.20 -5.22
C LEU A 87 6.52 7.16 -4.67
N PRO A 88 6.72 7.04 -3.33
CA PRO A 88 7.59 6.03 -2.78
C PRO A 88 7.01 4.61 -2.85
N SER A 89 5.74 4.44 -3.23
CA SER A 89 5.10 3.11 -3.36
C SER A 89 5.51 2.35 -4.62
N HIS A 90 6.59 2.74 -5.29
CA HIS A 90 7.15 1.91 -6.35
C HIS A 90 7.69 0.61 -5.75
N ILE A 91 7.23 -0.51 -6.29
CA ILE A 91 7.63 -1.85 -5.90
C ILE A 91 8.54 -2.37 -7.01
N SER A 92 9.78 -2.71 -6.66
CA SER A 92 10.70 -3.40 -7.57
C SER A 92 10.77 -4.88 -7.22
N VAL A 93 10.50 -5.73 -8.20
CA VAL A 93 10.50 -7.19 -8.03
C VAL A 93 11.46 -7.82 -9.03
N PRO A 94 12.40 -8.66 -8.57
CA PRO A 94 13.20 -9.50 -9.45
C PRO A 94 12.37 -10.37 -10.39
N LEU A 95 12.80 -10.47 -11.65
CA LEU A 95 12.18 -11.38 -12.61
C LEU A 95 12.25 -12.84 -12.12
N SER A 96 13.37 -13.23 -11.51
CA SER A 96 13.55 -14.57 -10.93
C SER A 96 12.50 -14.92 -9.86
N LYS A 97 12.04 -13.94 -9.07
CA LYS A 97 10.96 -14.14 -8.09
C LYS A 97 9.60 -14.27 -8.76
N LEU A 98 9.32 -13.49 -9.81
CA LEU A 98 8.07 -13.64 -10.57
C LEU A 98 8.00 -15.01 -11.26
N GLU A 99 9.10 -15.47 -11.85
CA GLU A 99 9.14 -16.80 -12.49
C GLU A 99 8.94 -17.93 -11.47
N LYS A 100 9.55 -17.84 -10.28
CA LYS A 100 9.26 -18.77 -9.19
C LYS A 100 7.78 -18.72 -8.79
N LEU A 101 7.16 -17.54 -8.81
CA LEU A 101 5.78 -17.33 -8.40
C LEU A 101 4.83 -18.02 -9.39
N ALA A 102 5.09 -17.87 -10.69
CA ALA A 102 4.34 -18.55 -11.73
C ALA A 102 4.43 -20.08 -11.62
N LYS A 103 5.59 -20.62 -11.21
CA LYS A 103 5.77 -22.08 -11.05
C LYS A 103 5.00 -22.68 -9.86
N VAL A 104 4.81 -21.91 -8.79
CA VAL A 104 4.17 -22.39 -7.55
C VAL A 104 2.71 -21.95 -7.42
N SER A 105 2.26 -20.99 -8.24
CA SER A 105 0.88 -20.52 -8.24
C SER A 105 -0.04 -21.50 -8.97
N THR A 106 -1.28 -21.58 -8.50
CA THR A 106 -2.38 -22.28 -9.17
C THR A 106 -3.30 -21.32 -9.93
N ASN A 107 -3.14 -20.01 -9.76
CA ASN A 107 -4.01 -19.01 -10.36
C ASN A 107 -3.57 -18.71 -11.81
N VAL A 108 -4.43 -19.10 -12.76
CA VAL A 108 -4.15 -19.00 -14.21
C VAL A 108 -3.93 -17.56 -14.66
N SER A 109 -4.69 -16.60 -14.12
CA SER A 109 -4.58 -15.17 -14.48
C SER A 109 -3.23 -14.59 -14.05
N LEU A 110 -2.77 -14.93 -12.84
CA LEU A 110 -1.46 -14.53 -12.32
C LEU A 110 -0.32 -15.11 -13.17
N ILE A 111 -0.37 -16.41 -13.45
CA ILE A 111 0.62 -17.08 -14.30
C ILE A 111 0.70 -16.40 -15.67
N LYS A 112 -0.45 -16.20 -16.33
CA LYS A 112 -0.53 -15.56 -17.64
C LYS A 112 0.01 -14.12 -17.63
N LYS A 113 -0.28 -13.35 -16.58
CA LYS A 113 0.25 -11.97 -16.42
C LYS A 113 1.77 -11.98 -16.28
N ILE A 114 2.33 -12.86 -15.46
CA ILE A 114 3.78 -13.01 -15.29
C ILE A 114 4.44 -13.42 -16.61
N GLU A 115 3.94 -14.43 -17.30
CA GLU A 115 4.51 -14.87 -18.58
C GLU A 115 4.47 -13.78 -19.65
N THR A 116 3.37 -13.02 -19.71
CA THR A 116 3.24 -11.89 -20.63
C THR A 116 4.23 -10.79 -20.29
N LEU A 117 4.40 -10.48 -19.01
CA LEU A 117 5.37 -9.51 -18.52
C LEU A 117 6.81 -9.90 -18.91
N VAL A 118 7.22 -11.14 -18.64
CA VAL A 118 8.56 -11.65 -18.98
C VAL A 118 8.80 -11.63 -20.50
N LYS A 119 7.78 -11.85 -21.32
CA LYS A 119 7.90 -11.70 -22.78
C LYS A 119 8.08 -10.23 -23.19
N ARG A 120 7.42 -9.28 -22.51
CA ARG A 120 7.49 -7.85 -22.83
C ARG A 120 8.84 -7.23 -22.47
N THR A 121 9.46 -7.62 -21.35
CA THR A 121 10.77 -7.10 -20.92
C THR A 121 11.88 -7.31 -21.95
N ARG A 122 11.78 -8.34 -22.79
CA ARG A 122 12.74 -8.62 -23.88
C ARG A 122 12.76 -7.57 -24.98
N SER A 123 11.71 -6.76 -25.11
CA SER A 123 11.51 -5.86 -26.25
C SER A 123 11.24 -4.41 -25.85
N LYS A 124 10.76 -4.17 -24.62
CA LYS A 124 10.35 -2.85 -24.17
C LYS A 124 10.83 -2.56 -22.76
N THR A 125 11.38 -1.36 -22.57
CA THR A 125 11.73 -0.84 -21.24
C THR A 125 10.50 -0.37 -20.47
N MET A 126 9.45 0.12 -21.16
CA MET A 126 8.17 0.51 -20.55
C MET A 126 7.00 -0.15 -21.28
N PHE A 127 6.05 -0.69 -20.53
CA PHE A 127 4.89 -1.35 -21.11
C PHE A 127 3.72 -1.39 -20.13
N THR A 128 2.53 -1.62 -20.69
CA THR A 128 1.29 -1.80 -19.95
C THR A 128 0.78 -3.23 -20.03
N LEU A 129 0.12 -3.67 -18.96
CA LEU A 129 -0.64 -4.92 -18.86
C LEU A 129 -1.94 -4.64 -18.10
N ASN A 130 -3.00 -5.41 -18.34
CA ASN A 130 -4.25 -5.17 -17.63
C ASN A 130 -4.13 -5.56 -16.15
N GLY A 131 -4.72 -4.74 -15.28
CA GLY A 131 -4.94 -5.06 -13.87
C GLY A 131 -6.07 -6.06 -13.69
N PHE A 132 -6.02 -6.85 -12.63
CA PHE A 132 -7.16 -7.65 -12.16
C PHE A 132 -7.11 -7.81 -10.64
N ASP A 133 -8.27 -7.97 -10.02
CA ASP A 133 -8.38 -8.26 -8.60
C ASP A 133 -8.13 -9.76 -8.37
N LEU A 134 -7.25 -10.08 -7.44
CA LEU A 134 -6.91 -11.47 -7.13
C LEU A 134 -7.68 -11.87 -5.87
N ASP A 135 -8.58 -12.85 -6.01
CA ASP A 135 -9.32 -13.39 -4.89
C ASP A 135 -8.35 -13.90 -3.79
N GLU A 136 -8.53 -13.40 -2.57
CA GLU A 136 -7.58 -13.55 -1.46
C GLU A 136 -7.38 -15.00 -0.98
N GLU A 137 -8.33 -15.87 -1.30
CA GLU A 137 -8.27 -17.32 -1.03
C GLU A 137 -7.38 -18.07 -2.02
N GLU A 138 -7.15 -17.53 -3.22
CA GLU A 138 -6.31 -18.11 -4.27
C GLU A 138 -4.86 -17.56 -4.26
N GLY A 139 -4.57 -16.63 -3.34
CA GLY A 139 -3.27 -15.99 -3.20
C GLY A 139 -2.16 -17.00 -2.91
N ALA A 140 -1.26 -17.14 -3.90
CA ALA A 140 -0.13 -18.06 -3.92
C ALA A 140 0.61 -18.15 -2.58
N GLY A 141 1.01 -19.39 -2.23
CA GLY A 141 1.63 -19.80 -0.98
C GLY A 141 2.58 -18.77 -0.36
N THR A 142 2.32 -18.52 0.92
CA THR A 142 3.11 -17.74 1.88
C THR A 142 4.60 -18.08 1.83
N SER A 143 5.43 -17.27 1.16
CA SER A 143 6.87 -17.10 1.48
C SER A 143 7.58 -16.11 0.55
N MET A 144 6.98 -15.74 -0.58
CA MET A 144 7.65 -14.88 -1.55
C MET A 144 7.41 -13.42 -1.18
N SER A 145 8.50 -12.66 -1.01
CA SER A 145 8.52 -11.23 -0.70
C SER A 145 8.02 -10.36 -1.87
N VAL A 146 6.90 -10.76 -2.48
CA VAL A 146 6.25 -10.10 -3.60
C VAL A 146 4.86 -9.72 -3.11
N ASP A 147 4.53 -8.44 -3.20
CA ASP A 147 3.16 -7.97 -3.00
C ASP A 147 2.32 -8.38 -4.21
N VAL A 148 1.82 -9.62 -4.18
CA VAL A 148 1.07 -10.22 -5.29
C VAL A 148 -0.20 -9.45 -5.60
N PRO A 149 -1.02 -9.02 -4.62
CA PRO A 149 -2.18 -8.17 -4.91
C PRO A 149 -1.81 -6.88 -5.64
N ALA A 150 -0.78 -6.15 -5.18
CA ALA A 150 -0.35 -4.93 -5.85
C ALA A 150 0.15 -5.21 -7.28
N PHE A 151 0.88 -6.30 -7.49
CA PHE A 151 1.32 -6.74 -8.82
C PHE A 151 0.14 -7.06 -9.76
N CYS A 152 -0.88 -7.78 -9.26
CA CYS A 152 -2.07 -8.13 -10.03
C CYS A 152 -2.85 -6.88 -10.46
N LEU A 153 -2.94 -5.87 -9.59
CA LEU A 153 -3.63 -4.62 -9.91
C LEU A 153 -2.79 -3.67 -10.78
N ALA A 154 -1.46 -3.73 -10.69
CA ALA A 154 -0.58 -2.81 -11.41
C ALA A 154 -0.74 -2.92 -12.93
N GLU A 155 -0.85 -1.77 -13.60
CA GLU A 155 -1.03 -1.72 -15.06
C GLU A 155 0.21 -1.22 -15.81
N HIS A 156 1.04 -0.43 -15.14
CA HIS A 156 2.22 0.20 -15.73
C HIS A 156 3.50 -0.38 -15.14
N PHE A 157 4.40 -0.82 -16.03
CA PHE A 157 5.63 -1.50 -15.66
C PHE A 157 6.85 -0.86 -16.34
N TYR A 158 7.94 -0.80 -15.58
CA TYR A 158 9.27 -0.39 -16.04
C TYR A 158 10.26 -1.53 -15.83
N TYR A 159 10.92 -1.96 -16.91
CA TYR A 159 11.96 -2.97 -16.87
C TYR A 159 13.31 -2.33 -16.53
N ARG A 160 13.98 -2.93 -15.54
CA ARG A 160 15.29 -2.54 -15.03
C ARG A 160 16.30 -3.62 -15.40
N ASP A 161 17.22 -3.24 -16.28
CA ASP A 161 18.22 -4.12 -16.87
C ASP A 161 19.51 -4.03 -16.05
N LYS A 162 19.93 -5.15 -15.45
CA LYS A 162 21.15 -5.21 -14.63
C LYS A 162 22.38 -4.79 -15.40
N SER A 163 22.44 -5.06 -16.71
CA SER A 163 23.60 -4.69 -17.51
C SER A 163 23.76 -3.17 -17.68
N LYS A 164 22.73 -2.39 -17.35
CA LYS A 164 22.67 -0.93 -17.55
C LYS A 164 22.63 -0.14 -16.24
N GLU A 165 22.50 -0.80 -15.09
CA GLU A 165 22.36 -0.17 -13.78
C GLU A 165 23.38 -0.73 -12.78
N GLU A 166 24.38 0.06 -12.39
CA GLU A 166 25.53 -0.39 -11.55
C GLU A 166 25.13 -1.03 -10.22
N ASN A 167 24.01 -0.62 -9.63
CA ASN A 167 23.58 -1.08 -8.30
C ASN A 167 22.45 -2.13 -8.35
N LEU A 168 22.13 -2.67 -9.54
CA LEU A 168 21.07 -3.66 -9.69
C LEU A 168 21.62 -5.09 -9.58
N LYS A 169 21.14 -5.87 -8.61
CA LYS A 169 21.66 -7.22 -8.34
C LYS A 169 21.28 -8.26 -9.41
N GLU A 170 20.10 -8.10 -9.99
CA GLU A 170 19.49 -8.96 -11.02
C GLU A 170 18.43 -8.17 -11.77
N ASP A 171 18.01 -8.61 -12.95
CA ASP A 171 16.95 -7.96 -13.71
C ASP A 171 15.65 -7.87 -12.93
N GLN A 172 15.02 -6.69 -12.94
CA GLN A 172 13.80 -6.43 -12.17
C GLN A 172 12.74 -5.75 -13.02
N VAL A 173 11.51 -5.80 -12.53
CA VAL A 173 10.45 -4.92 -12.99
C VAL A 173 9.98 -4.07 -11.82
N ALA A 174 9.87 -2.78 -12.08
CA ALA A 174 9.28 -1.81 -11.18
C ALA A 174 7.86 -1.46 -11.63
N PHE A 175 6.96 -1.30 -10.67
CA PHE A 175 5.61 -0.78 -10.89
C PHE A 175 5.20 0.08 -9.70
N ILE A 176 4.25 0.98 -9.90
CA ILE A 176 3.67 1.77 -8.81
C ILE A 176 2.51 0.98 -8.23
N ASN A 177 2.45 0.85 -6.91
CA ASN A 177 1.29 0.26 -6.25
C ASN A 177 0.05 1.11 -6.58
N PRO A 178 -1.02 0.56 -7.19
CA PRO A 178 -2.21 1.32 -7.58
C PRO A 178 -3.11 1.62 -6.37
N VAL A 179 -2.53 2.18 -5.31
CA VAL A 179 -3.26 2.67 -4.14
C VAL A 179 -3.99 3.97 -4.49
N SER A 180 -5.22 4.09 -4.01
CA SER A 180 -6.05 5.27 -4.20
C SER A 180 -6.88 5.55 -2.96
N LEU A 181 -7.26 6.82 -2.79
CA LEU A 181 -8.23 7.22 -1.78
C LEU A 181 -9.61 6.67 -2.15
N LYS A 182 -10.30 6.10 -1.16
CA LYS A 182 -11.64 5.50 -1.37
C LYS A 182 -12.64 6.53 -1.89
N LYS A 183 -13.51 6.12 -2.81
CA LYS A 183 -14.36 7.08 -3.55
C LYS A 183 -15.44 7.71 -2.69
N ASN A 184 -16.02 6.99 -1.74
CA ASN A 184 -17.14 7.50 -0.93
C ASN A 184 -16.71 8.03 0.44
N THR A 185 -15.43 8.37 0.63
CA THR A 185 -14.91 8.94 1.87
C THR A 185 -14.54 10.41 1.68
N LYS A 186 -14.93 11.26 2.64
CA LYS A 186 -14.56 12.68 2.67
C LYS A 186 -13.17 12.85 3.30
N TYR A 187 -12.21 13.28 2.49
CA TYR A 187 -10.85 13.59 2.93
C TYR A 187 -10.62 15.10 3.00
N ILE A 188 -9.85 15.54 3.99
CA ILE A 188 -9.23 16.86 4.03
C ILE A 188 -7.75 16.62 4.21
N ILE A 189 -6.94 17.12 3.26
CA ILE A 189 -5.49 16.97 3.28
C ILE A 189 -4.88 18.30 3.67
N VAL A 190 -4.14 18.32 4.77
CA VAL A 190 -3.45 19.49 5.30
C VAL A 190 -1.97 19.32 5.00
N SER A 191 -1.48 20.06 4.01
CA SER A 191 -0.09 19.95 3.56
C SER A 191 0.50 21.33 3.29
N ALA A 192 1.74 21.52 3.75
CA ALA A 192 2.55 22.71 3.47
C ALA A 192 3.23 22.64 2.09
N THR A 193 3.23 21.47 1.44
CA THR A 193 3.94 21.21 0.18
C THR A 193 3.02 20.73 -0.94
N ALA A 194 1.70 20.81 -0.74
CA ALA A 194 0.75 20.36 -1.75
C ALA A 194 0.84 21.23 -3.01
N ASP A 195 0.98 20.56 -4.14
CA ASP A 195 0.99 21.15 -5.46
C ASP A 195 -0.36 20.92 -6.14
N GLU A 196 -1.03 21.99 -6.56
CA GLU A 196 -2.38 21.91 -7.11
C GLU A 196 -2.45 21.09 -8.40
N GLU A 197 -1.50 21.27 -9.31
CA GLU A 197 -1.49 20.56 -10.59
C GLU A 197 -1.29 19.05 -10.38
N ILE A 198 -0.38 18.67 -9.48
CA ILE A 198 -0.13 17.26 -9.16
C ILE A 198 -1.38 16.61 -8.55
N TYR A 199 -2.03 17.27 -7.60
CA TYR A 199 -3.23 16.72 -6.96
C TYR A 199 -4.43 16.65 -7.92
N GLN A 200 -4.61 17.63 -8.78
CA GLN A 200 -5.63 17.59 -9.84
C GLN A 200 -5.33 16.47 -10.84
N TYR A 201 -4.07 16.24 -11.20
CA TYR A 201 -3.69 15.12 -12.07
C TYR A 201 -4.03 13.76 -11.43
N VAL A 202 -3.78 13.60 -10.13
CA VAL A 202 -3.98 12.32 -9.43
C VAL A 202 -5.45 12.05 -9.09
N PHE A 203 -6.21 13.06 -8.68
CA PHE A 203 -7.57 12.88 -8.16
C PHE A 203 -8.67 13.51 -9.02
N GLY A 204 -8.31 14.26 -10.07
CA GLY A 204 -9.23 14.95 -10.96
C GLY A 204 -10.09 15.99 -10.23
N ASP A 205 -11.32 16.17 -10.74
CA ASP A 205 -12.29 17.16 -10.26
C ASP A 205 -12.78 16.95 -8.82
N ARG A 206 -12.37 15.85 -8.16
CA ARG A 206 -12.72 15.58 -6.75
C ARG A 206 -11.96 16.48 -5.78
N VAL A 207 -10.87 17.11 -6.20
CA VAL A 207 -10.04 17.94 -5.35
C VAL A 207 -10.48 19.40 -5.41
N LYS A 208 -10.51 20.03 -4.24
CA LYS A 208 -10.68 21.48 -4.09
C LYS A 208 -9.55 22.01 -3.23
N PHE A 209 -8.81 22.97 -3.76
CA PHE A 209 -7.73 23.63 -3.05
C PHE A 209 -8.24 24.81 -2.24
N TYR A 210 -7.73 24.94 -1.02
CA TYR A 210 -7.99 26.07 -0.14
C TYR A 210 -6.66 26.54 0.44
N GLU A 211 -6.25 27.75 0.10
CA GLU A 211 -5.04 28.33 0.67
C GLU A 211 -5.30 28.78 2.11
N CYS A 212 -4.55 28.21 3.05
CA CYS A 212 -4.55 28.66 4.44
C CYS A 212 -3.76 29.96 4.57
N ARG A 213 -4.31 30.95 5.26
CA ARG A 213 -3.62 32.22 5.54
C ARG A 213 -2.29 31.94 6.27
N LYS A 214 -1.23 32.65 5.87
CA LYS A 214 0.08 32.56 6.53
C LYS A 214 -0.06 32.77 8.04
N ALA A 215 0.34 31.77 8.81
CA ALA A 215 0.37 31.87 10.26
C ALA A 215 1.45 32.89 10.67
N LYS A 216 1.08 33.85 11.52
CA LYS A 216 2.06 34.78 12.11
C LYS A 216 2.78 34.05 13.23
N TYR A 217 4.09 33.90 13.12
CA TYR A 217 4.91 33.35 14.18
C TYR A 217 4.78 34.22 15.43
N LYS A 218 4.26 33.66 16.53
CA LYS A 218 4.16 34.29 17.84
C LYS A 218 5.02 33.50 18.82
N GLY A 219 6.32 33.67 18.74
CA GLY A 219 7.29 33.00 19.61
C GLY A 219 8.70 33.49 19.33
N VAL A 220 9.64 33.08 20.18
CA VAL A 220 11.09 33.21 19.94
C VAL A 220 11.58 31.81 19.57
N LEU A 221 12.17 31.67 18.39
CA LEU A 221 12.76 30.43 17.94
C LEU A 221 14.16 30.35 18.56
N ASN A 222 14.29 29.61 19.66
CA ASN A 222 15.60 29.36 20.27
C ASN A 222 16.31 28.32 19.40
N GLN A 223 17.32 28.76 18.64
CA GLN A 223 18.24 27.89 17.90
C GLN A 223 19.44 27.53 18.76
#